data_AF-A0A1B6LAL8-F1
#
_entry.id   AF-A0A1B6LAL8-F1
#
_cell.length_a   1.000
_cell.length_b   1.000
_cell.length_c   1.000
_cell.angle_alpha   90.00
_cell.angle_beta   90.00
_cell.angle_gamma   90.00
#
_symmetry.space_group_name_H-M   'P 1'
#
loop_
_entity.id
_entity.type
_entity.pdbx_description
1 polymer ?
#
loop_
_entity_poly.entity_id
_entity_poly.type
_entity_poly.pdbx_seq_one_letter_code
_entity_poly.pdbx_strand_id
1 'polypeptide(L)'
;KVKASILDRIPKGELEQKRRGVVKKKNFSIPIKPLTNHELVHYARLLKIPNFRGVYMRDSLPRRPRQYESVIVNLDNSFGDGTHWVCYKKRKNKVEYFDSFGNLRPPTELVSYLGSGVSIRYNYERRQNENSVVCGHLCLKFLSSKNVLS
;
A
#
# COMPACT_ATOMS: atom_id res chain seq x y z
N LYS A 1 -58.54 -3.69 -39.34
CA LYS A 1 -57.19 -4.27 -39.58
C LYS A 1 -56.16 -3.17 -39.40
N VAL A 2 -55.71 -2.92 -38.17
CA VAL A 2 -54.66 -1.95 -37.84
C VAL A 2 -53.43 -2.79 -37.47
N LYS A 3 -52.41 -2.77 -38.32
CA LYS A 3 -51.16 -3.52 -38.11
C LYS A 3 -50.27 -2.70 -37.17
N ALA A 4 -50.07 -3.22 -35.96
CA ALA A 4 -49.11 -2.70 -35.00
C ALA A 4 -47.68 -2.74 -35.56
N SER A 5 -46.90 -1.72 -35.21
CA SER A 5 -45.51 -1.49 -35.60
C SER A 5 -44.56 -2.57 -35.08
N ILE A 6 -43.58 -2.96 -35.91
CA ILE A 6 -42.54 -3.97 -35.64
C ILE A 6 -41.46 -3.40 -34.70
N LEU A 7 -41.84 -2.91 -33.51
CA LEU A 7 -40.89 -2.44 -32.50
C LEU A 7 -41.07 -3.04 -31.09
N ASP A 8 -42.00 -3.97 -30.89
CA ASP A 8 -42.34 -4.48 -29.55
C ASP A 8 -41.98 -5.96 -29.29
N ARG A 9 -40.83 -6.49 -29.76
CA ARG A 9 -40.32 -7.81 -29.33
C ARG A 9 -38.79 -7.95 -29.33
N ILE A 10 -38.10 -7.23 -28.43
CA ILE A 10 -36.74 -7.60 -28.02
C ILE A 10 -36.72 -7.71 -26.49
N PRO A 11 -36.40 -8.88 -25.90
CA PRO A 11 -36.28 -9.02 -24.45
C PRO A 11 -35.16 -8.11 -23.91
N LYS A 12 -35.46 -7.29 -22.89
CA LYS A 12 -34.50 -6.40 -22.18
C LYS A 12 -33.45 -7.14 -21.34
N GLY A 13 -33.03 -8.34 -21.75
CA GLY A 13 -32.12 -9.22 -21.00
C GLY A 13 -30.75 -9.45 -21.63
N GLU A 14 -30.46 -8.88 -22.82
CA GLU A 14 -29.31 -9.34 -23.64
C GLU A 14 -28.24 -8.27 -23.94
N LEU A 15 -28.14 -7.22 -23.11
CA LEU A 15 -27.11 -6.17 -23.23
C LEU A 15 -26.26 -5.93 -21.96
N GLU A 16 -26.49 -6.68 -20.89
CA GLU A 16 -25.77 -6.54 -19.61
C GLU A 16 -24.88 -7.75 -19.26
N GLN A 17 -24.46 -8.52 -20.26
CA GLN A 17 -23.60 -9.70 -20.02
C GLN A 17 -22.31 -9.70 -20.84
N LYS A 18 -21.63 -8.55 -20.97
CA LYS A 18 -20.29 -8.50 -21.58
C LYS A 18 -19.47 -7.33 -21.03
N ARG A 19 -18.95 -7.44 -19.80
CA ARG A 19 -17.73 -6.72 -19.33
C ARG A 19 -17.17 -7.16 -17.98
N ARG A 20 -17.50 -8.34 -17.47
CA ARG A 20 -16.65 -9.01 -16.46
C ARG A 20 -15.56 -9.79 -17.19
N GLY A 21 -14.64 -9.05 -17.81
CA GLY A 21 -13.36 -9.63 -18.18
C GLY A 21 -12.75 -10.18 -16.90
N VAL A 22 -12.59 -11.51 -16.83
CA VAL A 22 -11.79 -12.15 -15.80
C VAL A 22 -10.41 -11.54 -15.94
N VAL A 23 -10.09 -10.54 -15.10
CA VAL A 23 -8.75 -10.01 -15.00
C VAL A 23 -7.91 -11.18 -14.53
N LYS A 24 -7.20 -11.83 -15.46
CA LYS A 24 -6.13 -12.78 -15.12
C LYS A 24 -5.23 -12.02 -14.14
N LYS A 25 -5.30 -12.35 -12.86
CA LYS A 25 -4.28 -11.91 -11.90
C LYS A 25 -2.97 -12.44 -12.47
N LYS A 26 -2.13 -11.55 -13.00
CA LYS A 26 -0.76 -11.92 -13.33
C LYS A 26 -0.15 -12.40 -12.02
N ASN A 27 0.05 -13.70 -11.88
CA ASN A 27 0.83 -14.25 -10.79
C ASN A 27 2.28 -13.86 -11.07
N PHE A 28 2.68 -12.71 -10.53
CA PHE A 28 4.08 -12.32 -10.47
C PHE A 28 4.61 -12.74 -9.10
N SER A 29 5.82 -13.29 -9.07
CA SER A 29 6.57 -13.53 -7.84
C SER A 29 7.49 -12.35 -7.59
N ILE A 30 7.62 -11.96 -6.32
CA ILE A 30 8.64 -11.01 -5.88
C ILE A 30 9.84 -11.85 -5.43
N PRO A 31 11.05 -11.65 -5.98
CA PRO A 31 12.22 -12.42 -5.59
C PRO A 31 12.56 -12.16 -4.12
N ILE A 32 12.95 -13.22 -3.39
CA ILE A 32 13.38 -13.12 -2.00
C ILE A 32 14.83 -12.65 -1.95
N LYS A 33 15.02 -11.33 -1.97
CA LYS A 33 16.29 -10.61 -1.86
C LYS A 33 16.02 -9.21 -1.30
N PRO A 34 17.02 -8.47 -0.80
CA PRO A 34 16.82 -7.06 -0.47
C PRO A 34 16.18 -6.30 -1.64
N LEU A 35 15.11 -5.56 -1.36
CA LEU A 35 14.42 -4.75 -2.36
C LEU A 35 14.96 -3.32 -2.32
N THR A 36 15.30 -2.82 -3.50
CA THR A 36 15.65 -1.40 -3.70
C THR A 36 14.40 -0.51 -3.66
N ASN A 37 14.59 0.80 -3.51
CA ASN A 37 13.52 1.79 -3.64
C ASN A 37 12.78 1.68 -4.98
N HIS A 38 13.49 1.47 -6.10
CA HIS A 38 12.90 1.32 -7.43
C HIS A 38 12.02 0.07 -7.55
N GLU A 39 12.47 -1.06 -6.99
CA GLU A 39 11.70 -2.30 -6.95
C GLU A 39 10.46 -2.16 -6.07
N LEU A 40 10.58 -1.52 -4.91
CA LEU A 40 9.44 -1.24 -4.03
C LEU A 40 8.38 -0.39 -4.74
N VAL A 41 8.79 0.66 -5.46
CA VAL A 41 7.88 1.47 -6.29
C VAL A 41 7.22 0.62 -7.38
N HIS A 42 8.00 -0.21 -8.07
CA HIS A 42 7.51 -1.09 -9.12
C HIS A 42 6.43 -2.07 -8.59
N TYR A 43 6.74 -2.81 -7.51
CA TYR A 43 5.82 -3.78 -6.94
C TYR A 43 4.61 -3.11 -6.28
N ALA A 44 4.75 -1.94 -5.67
CA ALA A 44 3.62 -1.20 -5.12
C ALA A 44 2.58 -0.84 -6.20
N ARG A 45 3.06 -0.46 -7.39
CA ARG A 45 2.21 -0.21 -8.56
C ARG A 45 1.55 -1.49 -9.08
N LEU A 46 2.31 -2.59 -9.20
CA LEU A 46 1.76 -3.89 -9.63
C LEU A 46 0.69 -4.42 -8.65
N LEU A 47 0.91 -4.27 -7.35
CA LEU A 47 -0.03 -4.63 -6.29
C LEU A 47 -1.22 -3.66 -6.17
N LYS A 48 -1.21 -2.55 -6.91
CA LYS A 48 -2.23 -1.49 -6.86
C LYS A 48 -2.48 -1.01 -5.43
N ILE A 49 -1.40 -0.76 -4.69
CA ILE A 49 -1.50 -0.28 -3.30
C ILE A 49 -2.30 1.03 -3.26
N PRO A 50 -3.39 1.09 -2.47
CA PRO A 50 -4.28 2.24 -2.47
C PRO A 50 -3.58 3.46 -1.87
N ASN A 51 -3.67 4.60 -2.56
CA ASN A 51 -3.07 5.88 -2.14
C ASN A 51 -1.54 5.78 -1.98
N PHE A 52 -0.88 4.87 -2.70
CA PHE A 52 0.57 4.78 -2.68
C PHE A 52 1.20 6.10 -3.09
N ARG A 53 1.91 6.72 -2.16
CA ARG A 53 2.50 8.05 -2.33
C ARG A 53 3.94 7.98 -2.80
N GLY A 54 4.71 7.02 -2.27
CA GLY A 54 6.09 6.82 -2.66
C GLY A 54 6.90 6.03 -1.65
N VAL A 55 8.19 5.94 -1.94
CA VAL A 55 9.25 5.41 -1.06
C VAL A 55 10.18 6.57 -0.75
N TYR A 56 10.49 6.80 0.53
CA TYR A 56 11.31 7.93 0.98
C TYR A 56 12.34 7.49 2.01
N MET A 57 13.42 8.24 2.14
CA MET A 57 14.32 8.16 3.29
C MET A 57 13.71 8.92 4.48
N ARG A 58 14.12 8.63 5.73
CA ARG A 58 13.50 9.23 6.92
C ARG A 58 13.56 10.75 6.95
N ASP A 59 14.61 11.32 6.36
CA ASP A 59 14.92 12.75 6.29
C ASP A 59 14.42 13.42 5.00
N SER A 60 13.87 12.62 4.07
CA SER A 60 13.48 13.05 2.73
C SER A 60 11.98 12.88 2.48
N LEU A 61 11.19 12.91 3.56
CA LEU A 61 9.73 12.90 3.49
C LEU A 61 9.22 14.18 2.78
N PRO A 62 8.04 14.12 2.14
CA PRO A 62 7.42 15.32 1.57
C PRO A 62 7.22 16.43 2.60
N ARG A 63 6.97 17.67 2.14
CA ARG A 63 6.75 18.81 3.05
C ARG A 63 5.58 18.61 4.02
N ARG A 64 4.51 17.93 3.59
CA ARG A 64 3.30 17.67 4.39
C ARG A 64 2.64 16.35 4.00
N PRO A 65 2.03 15.63 4.96
CA PRO A 65 1.25 14.43 4.69
C PRO A 65 -0.07 14.73 4.01
N ARG A 66 -0.49 13.83 3.13
CA ARG A 66 -1.86 13.86 2.58
C ARG A 66 -2.87 13.35 3.61
N GLN A 67 -4.15 13.65 3.39
CA GLN A 67 -5.21 13.03 4.20
C GLN A 67 -5.25 11.51 4.02
N TYR A 68 -4.94 11.03 2.82
CA TYR A 68 -4.85 9.62 2.49
C TYR A 68 -3.53 9.35 1.78
N GLU A 69 -2.68 8.51 2.37
CA GLU A 69 -1.43 8.07 1.76
C GLU A 69 -0.97 6.74 2.32
N SER A 70 -0.27 5.97 1.49
CA SER A 70 0.47 4.77 1.86
C SER A 70 1.91 4.99 1.46
N VAL A 71 2.84 4.86 2.40
CA VAL A 71 4.25 5.21 2.20
C VAL A 71 5.14 4.12 2.77
N ILE A 72 6.25 3.86 2.09
CA ILE A 72 7.37 3.06 2.61
C ILE A 72 8.50 4.04 2.94
N VAL A 73 9.12 3.86 4.10
CA VAL A 73 10.19 4.72 4.62
C VAL A 73 11.42 3.86 4.88
N ASN A 74 12.59 4.32 4.44
CA ASN A 74 13.86 3.78 4.91
C ASN A 74 14.22 4.44 6.25
N LEU A 75 14.60 3.67 7.26
CA LEU A 75 15.07 4.21 8.53
C LEU A 75 16.49 4.78 8.47
N ASP A 76 17.19 4.66 7.35
CA ASP A 76 18.45 5.36 7.10
C ASP A 76 18.21 6.81 6.61
N ASN A 77 19.27 7.61 6.64
CA ASN A 77 19.29 8.95 6.07
C ASN A 77 19.60 8.92 4.56
N SER A 78 19.41 10.06 3.88
CA SER A 78 19.59 10.21 2.43
C SER A 78 21.03 10.06 1.91
N PHE A 79 22.03 10.04 2.80
CA PHE A 79 23.43 9.80 2.45
C PHE A 79 23.85 8.34 2.64
N GLY A 80 23.03 7.53 3.29
CA GLY A 80 23.29 6.11 3.53
C GLY A 80 22.71 5.20 2.44
N ASP A 81 23.21 3.98 2.38
CA ASP A 81 22.77 2.95 1.41
C ASP A 81 21.40 2.34 1.77
N GLY A 82 20.88 2.64 2.96
CA GLY A 82 19.62 2.10 3.48
C GLY A 82 19.83 0.96 4.47
N THR A 83 19.04 0.96 5.54
CA THR A 83 19.20 0.00 6.66
C THR A 83 17.97 -0.88 6.86
N HIS A 84 16.77 -0.28 6.83
CA HIS A 84 15.54 -1.00 7.15
C HIS A 84 14.33 -0.32 6.52
N TRP A 85 13.43 -1.11 5.95
CA TRP A 85 12.17 -0.63 5.38
C TRP A 85 11.04 -0.78 6.39
N VAL A 86 10.36 0.33 6.67
CA VAL A 86 9.10 0.37 7.43
C VAL A 86 8.02 1.01 6.57
N CYS A 87 6.75 0.92 6.96
CA CYS A 87 5.69 1.55 6.18
C CYS A 87 4.54 2.05 7.04
N TYR A 88 3.70 2.91 6.46
CA TYR A 88 2.47 3.31 7.10
C TYR A 88 1.33 3.53 6.10
N LYS A 89 0.10 3.40 6.60
CA LYS A 89 -1.14 3.85 5.95
C LYS A 89 -1.73 4.98 6.76
N LYS A 90 -2.01 6.11 6.12
CA LYS A 90 -2.72 7.24 6.74
C LYS A 90 -4.12 7.37 6.16
N ARG A 91 -5.11 7.47 7.05
CA ARG A 91 -6.53 7.68 6.78
C ARG A 91 -7.05 8.80 7.67
N LYS A 92 -7.09 10.02 7.14
CA LYS A 92 -7.39 11.25 7.89
C LYS A 92 -6.43 11.40 9.08
N ASN A 93 -6.95 11.29 10.30
CA ASN A 93 -6.22 11.37 11.56
C ASN A 93 -5.80 10.00 12.11
N LYS A 94 -6.07 8.90 11.42
CA LYS A 94 -5.62 7.56 11.83
C LYS A 94 -4.42 7.14 11.00
N VAL A 95 -3.38 6.67 11.67
CA VAL A 95 -2.18 6.13 11.03
C VAL A 95 -1.94 4.72 11.55
N GLU A 96 -1.70 3.80 10.64
CA GLU A 96 -1.19 2.47 10.96
C GLU A 96 0.25 2.40 10.49
N TYR A 97 1.17 2.34 11.43
CA TYR A 97 2.59 2.11 11.22
C TYR A 97 2.88 0.61 11.31
N PHE A 98 3.78 0.13 10.46
CA PHE A 98 4.22 -1.24 10.45
C PHE A 98 5.74 -1.30 10.40
N ASP A 99 6.29 -2.03 11.36
CA ASP A 99 7.69 -2.44 11.40
C ASP A 99 7.74 -3.96 11.56
N SER A 100 8.40 -4.64 10.64
CA SER A 100 8.51 -6.10 10.65
C SER A 100 9.23 -6.66 11.89
N PHE A 101 10.00 -5.86 12.64
CA PHE A 101 10.56 -6.30 13.91
C PHE A 101 9.57 -6.28 15.07
N GLY A 102 8.47 -5.54 14.94
CA GLY A 102 7.39 -5.46 15.92
C GLY A 102 7.78 -4.75 17.22
N ASN A 103 6.76 -4.28 17.95
CA ASN A 103 6.90 -3.60 19.24
C ASN A 103 7.85 -2.38 19.19
N LEU A 104 7.94 -1.73 18.03
CA LEU A 104 8.72 -0.53 17.80
C LEU A 104 7.81 0.60 17.40
N ARG A 105 7.96 1.74 18.08
CA ARG A 105 7.26 2.97 17.73
C ARG A 105 7.90 3.58 16.47
N PRO A 106 7.13 4.36 15.68
CA PRO A 106 7.72 5.10 14.56
C PRO A 106 8.80 6.08 15.04
N PRO A 107 9.80 6.36 14.21
CA PRO A 107 10.85 7.34 14.52
C PRO A 107 10.25 8.74 14.66
N THR A 108 10.91 9.58 15.48
CA THR A 108 10.41 10.92 15.84
C THR A 108 10.18 11.79 14.60
N GLU A 109 11.04 11.71 13.59
CA GLU A 109 10.91 12.44 12.32
C GLU A 109 9.60 12.11 11.62
N LEU A 110 9.21 10.83 11.63
CA LEU A 110 7.95 10.39 11.04
C LEU A 110 6.75 10.88 11.88
N VAL A 111 6.85 10.85 13.21
CA VAL A 111 5.82 11.39 14.11
C VAL A 111 5.64 12.89 13.88
N SER A 112 6.73 13.64 13.78
CA SER A 112 6.74 15.08 13.49
C SER A 112 6.14 15.39 12.13
N TYR A 113 6.49 14.63 11.08
CA TYR A 113 5.91 14.77 9.75
C TYR A 113 4.40 14.51 9.74
N LEU A 114 3.92 13.49 10.46
CA LEU A 114 2.50 13.14 10.53
C LEU A 114 1.67 14.17 11.31
N GLY A 115 2.28 14.87 12.25
CA GLY A 115 1.70 15.95 13.06
C GLY A 115 0.97 15.46 14.32
N SER A 116 0.82 16.33 15.32
CA SER A 116 0.29 15.98 16.66
C SER A 116 -1.19 15.57 16.69
N GLY A 117 -1.97 15.89 15.65
CA GLY A 117 -3.40 15.58 15.57
C GLY A 117 -3.74 14.15 15.10
N VAL A 118 -2.75 13.28 14.93
CA VAL A 118 -2.98 11.90 14.47
C VAL A 118 -2.89 10.88 15.61
N SER A 119 -3.71 9.83 15.52
CA SER A 119 -3.60 8.62 16.33
C SER A 119 -2.80 7.58 15.55
N ILE A 120 -1.63 7.20 16.07
CA ILE A 120 -0.73 6.21 15.45
C ILE A 120 -0.89 4.88 16.18
N ARG A 121 -1.24 3.83 15.44
CA ARG A 121 -1.17 2.43 15.89
C ARG A 121 0.04 1.76 15.23
N TYR A 122 0.70 0.86 15.94
CA TYR A 122 1.81 0.07 15.42
C TYR A 122 1.65 -1.40 15.81
N ASN A 123 2.27 -2.30 15.06
CA ASN A 123 2.23 -3.72 15.37
C ASN A 123 3.17 -4.07 16.53
N TYR A 124 2.70 -4.90 17.46
CA TYR A 124 3.51 -5.47 18.54
C TYR A 124 4.22 -6.76 18.12
N GLU A 125 3.58 -7.53 17.24
CA GLU A 125 4.10 -8.82 16.82
C GLU A 125 5.30 -8.67 15.86
N ARG A 126 6.39 -9.39 16.17
CA ARG A 126 7.54 -9.54 15.29
C ARG A 126 7.17 -10.45 14.11
N ARG A 127 7.46 -9.98 12.90
CA ARG A 127 7.17 -10.69 11.63
C ARG A 127 8.43 -11.05 10.84
N GLN A 128 9.62 -10.67 11.30
CA GLN A 128 10.89 -11.06 10.71
C GLN A 128 11.98 -11.35 11.76
N ASN A 129 12.93 -12.20 11.38
CA ASN A 129 14.17 -12.42 12.12
C ASN A 129 15.22 -11.38 11.72
N GLU A 130 16.21 -11.15 12.58
CA GLU A 130 17.26 -10.10 12.39
C GLU A 130 18.09 -10.29 11.13
N ASN A 131 18.36 -11.53 10.73
CA ASN A 131 19.16 -11.83 9.53
C ASN A 131 18.32 -11.91 8.23
N SER A 132 17.04 -11.53 8.29
CA SER A 132 16.13 -11.64 7.14
C SER A 132 16.08 -10.36 6.31
N VAL A 133 16.01 -10.52 4.99
CA VAL A 133 16.01 -9.40 4.01
C VAL A 133 14.61 -9.01 3.53
N VAL A 134 13.56 -9.40 4.27
CA VAL A 134 12.16 -9.38 3.81
C VAL A 134 11.34 -8.16 4.26
N CYS A 135 11.94 -7.19 4.96
CA CYS A 135 11.24 -6.01 5.49
C CYS A 135 10.46 -5.26 4.39
N GLY A 136 11.07 -5.10 3.20
CA GLY A 136 10.42 -4.49 2.04
C GLY A 136 9.21 -5.29 1.53
N HIS A 137 9.32 -6.62 1.46
CA HIS A 137 8.20 -7.50 1.06
C HIS A 137 7.07 -7.45 2.07
N LEU A 138 7.40 -7.43 3.36
CA LEU A 138 6.42 -7.31 4.43
C LEU A 138 5.71 -5.95 4.39
N CYS A 139 6.41 -4.87 4.07
CA CYS A 139 5.80 -3.56 3.79
C CYS A 139 4.81 -3.64 2.63
N LEU A 140 5.20 -4.23 1.50
CA LEU A 140 4.31 -4.41 0.34
C LEU A 140 3.07 -5.25 0.70
N LYS A 141 3.26 -6.34 1.43
CA LYS A 141 2.17 -7.21 1.92
C LYS A 141 1.22 -6.45 2.85
N PHE A 142 1.77 -5.73 3.82
CA PHE A 142 1.00 -4.90 4.74
C PHE A 142 0.22 -3.82 3.99
N LEU A 143 0.87 -3.06 3.11
CA LEU A 143 0.24 -1.96 2.39
C LEU A 143 -0.83 -2.39 1.38
N SER A 144 -0.68 -3.57 0.79
CA SER A 144 -1.67 -4.16 -0.13
C SER A 144 -2.86 -4.81 0.58
N SER A 145 -2.76 -5.08 1.89
CA SER A 145 -3.88 -5.64 2.64
C SER A 145 -5.04 -4.65 2.72
N LYS A 146 -6.27 -5.16 2.58
CA LYS A 146 -7.50 -4.39 2.76
C LYS A 146 -7.86 -4.17 4.23
N ASN A 147 -7.29 -4.98 5.13
CA ASN A 147 -7.62 -4.94 6.54
C ASN A 147 -6.63 -4.02 7.28
N VAL A 148 -7.22 -3.13 8.07
CA VAL A 148 -6.59 -2.38 9.15
C VAL A 148 -6.20 -3.39 10.23
N LEU A 149 -5.05 -3.22 10.89
CA LEU A 149 -4.73 -3.98 12.11
C LEU A 149 -5.89 -3.81 13.09
N SER A 150 -6.66 -4.88 13.29
CA SER A 150 -7.81 -4.95 14.21
C SER A 150 -7.31 -4.94 15.64
#